data_AF-A0A2H0SHQ1-F1
#
_entry.id   AF-A0A2H0SHQ1-F1
#
_cell.length_a   1.000
_cell.length_b   1.000
_cell.length_c   1.000
_cell.angle_alpha   90.00
_cell.angle_beta   90.00
_cell.angle_gamma   90.00
#
_symmetry.space_group_name_H-M   'P 1'
#
loop_
_entity.id
_entity.type
_entity.pdbx_description
1 polymer ?
#
loop_
_entity_poly.entity_id
_entity_poly.type
_entity_poly.pdbx_seq_one_letter_code
_entity_poly.pdbx_strand_id
1 'polypeptide(L)'
;MKSINVFVKFPLTLESITGQSEMKLILNDGAPFVFLLHSIFTSYPEIRKRYPPGELAFTLNNRRPIGNESLYDGDQVVFYI
;
A
#
# COMPACT_ATOMS: atom_id res chain seq x y z
N MET A 1 19.40 9.27 -6.88
CA MET A 1 18.01 8.83 -7.06
C MET A 1 17.10 9.84 -6.38
N LYS A 2 15.99 10.21 -7.02
CA LYS A 2 14.99 11.12 -6.45
C LYS A 2 14.08 10.33 -5.50
N SER A 3 13.73 10.89 -4.35
CA SER A 3 12.72 10.33 -3.45
C SER A 3 11.33 10.81 -3.84
N ILE A 4 10.33 9.97 -3.61
CA ILE A 4 8.92 10.23 -3.86
C ILE A 4 8.11 9.93 -2.59
N ASN A 5 7.00 10.64 -2.42
CA ASN A 5 6.02 10.41 -1.37
C ASN A 5 4.84 9.64 -1.96
N VAL A 6 4.52 8.49 -1.37
CA VAL A 6 3.33 7.71 -1.72
C VAL A 6 2.43 7.66 -0.48
N PHE A 7 1.14 7.90 -0.68
CA PHE A 7 0.15 7.95 0.39
C PHE A 7 -0.66 6.67 0.39
N VAL A 8 -0.78 6.04 1.54
CA VAL A 8 -1.53 4.80 1.74
C VAL A 8 -2.69 5.07 2.67
N LYS A 9 -3.90 4.68 2.28
CA LYS A 9 -5.11 4.77 3.11
C LYS A 9 -5.61 3.39 3.47
N PHE A 10 -5.97 3.22 4.74
CA PHE A 10 -6.46 1.98 5.31
C PHE A 10 -7.95 2.10 5.67
N PRO A 11 -8.77 1.07 5.41
CA PRO A 11 -10.11 0.99 5.98
C PRO A 11 -10.02 0.76 7.50
N LEU A 12 -11.10 1.05 8.23
CA LEU A 12 -11.16 0.91 9.70
C LEU A 12 -10.70 -0.48 10.20
N THR A 13 -10.98 -1.52 9.43
CA THR A 13 -10.55 -2.89 9.71
C THR A 13 -9.03 -3.03 9.74
N LEU A 14 -8.32 -2.42 8.79
CA LEU A 14 -6.85 -2.40 8.78
C LEU A 14 -6.29 -1.36 9.73
N GLU A 15 -6.97 -0.24 9.96
CA GLU A 15 -6.57 0.75 10.97
C GLU A 15 -6.44 0.11 12.36
N SER A 16 -7.33 -0.82 12.71
CA SER A 16 -7.23 -1.58 13.97
C SER A 16 -5.94 -2.40 14.11
N ILE A 17 -5.26 -2.67 12.99
CA ILE A 17 -3.99 -3.40 12.93
C ILE A 17 -2.82 -2.43 12.79
N THR A 18 -2.94 -1.42 11.93
CA THR A 18 -1.85 -0.49 11.60
C THR A 18 -1.69 0.64 12.62
N GLY A 19 -2.74 0.91 13.41
CA GLY A 19 -2.83 2.04 14.33
C GLY A 19 -3.00 3.40 13.66
N GLN A 20 -3.22 3.43 12.34
CA GLN A 20 -3.35 4.67 11.56
C GLN A 20 -4.24 4.48 10.34
N SER A 21 -5.10 5.46 10.08
CA SER A 21 -6.00 5.48 8.91
C SER A 21 -5.25 5.82 7.62
N GLU A 22 -4.14 6.56 7.71
CA GLU A 22 -3.29 6.95 6.58
C GLU A 22 -1.81 6.81 6.94
N MET A 23 -0.98 6.53 5.94
CA MET A 23 0.46 6.40 6.06
C MET A 23 1.15 7.05 4.86
N LYS A 24 2.23 7.78 5.12
CA LYS A 24 3.11 8.31 4.08
C LYS A 24 4.38 7.47 3.99
N LEU A 25 4.65 6.93 2.82
CA LEU A 25 5.88 6.18 2.52
C LEU A 25 6.81 7.03 1.65
N ILE A 26 8.09 7.03 1.99
CA ILE A 26 9.13 7.65 1.17
C ILE A 26 9.84 6.53 0.43
N LEU A 27 9.71 6.54 -0.90
CA LEU A 27 10.28 5.52 -1.78
C LEU A 27 11.21 6.18 -2.80
N ASN A 28 11.93 5.34 -3.54
CA ASN A 28 12.69 5.80 -4.70
C ASN A 28 11.74 6.01 -5.88
N ASP A 29 12.00 7.05 -6.67
CA ASP A 29 11.26 7.32 -7.91
C ASP A 29 11.29 6.09 -8.84
N GLY A 30 10.12 5.70 -9.36
CA GLY A 30 9.94 4.52 -10.19
C GLY A 30 9.91 3.18 -9.44
N ALA A 31 9.88 3.19 -8.09
CA ALA A 31 9.82 1.97 -7.30
C ALA A 31 8.61 1.09 -7.71
N PRO A 32 8.79 -0.24 -7.87
CA PRO A 32 7.68 -1.12 -8.19
C PRO A 32 6.60 -1.12 -7.10
N PHE A 33 5.33 -1.09 -7.49
CA PHE A 33 4.21 -1.14 -6.56
C PHE A 33 4.25 -2.38 -5.63
N VAL A 34 4.75 -3.51 -6.13
CA VAL A 34 4.94 -4.72 -5.32
C VAL A 34 5.89 -4.52 -4.12
N PHE A 35 6.86 -3.60 -4.23
CA PHE A 35 7.75 -3.29 -3.10
C PHE A 35 7.01 -2.54 -2.00
N LEU A 36 6.09 -1.63 -2.36
CA LEU A 36 5.23 -0.97 -1.37
C LEU A 36 4.38 -1.99 -0.61
N LEU A 37 3.75 -2.94 -1.32
CA LEU A 37 2.97 -4.01 -0.68
C LEU A 37 3.84 -4.87 0.24
N HIS A 38 5.03 -5.26 -0.23
CA HIS A 38 5.97 -6.03 0.57
C HIS A 38 6.38 -5.29 1.85
N SER A 39 6.68 -3.99 1.76
CA SER A 39 7.00 -3.16 2.92
C SER A 39 5.85 -3.13 3.93
N ILE A 40 4.61 -2.88 3.48
CA ILE A 40 3.43 -2.84 4.37
C ILE A 40 3.25 -4.19 5.07
N PHE A 41 3.27 -5.30 4.32
CA PHE A 41 3.03 -6.62 4.91
C PHE A 41 4.18 -7.12 5.79
N THR A 42 5.40 -6.61 5.59
CA THR A 42 6.53 -6.89 6.48
C THR A 42 6.39 -6.11 7.79
N SER A 43 5.97 -4.85 7.73
CA SER A 43 5.72 -4.03 8.93
C SER A 43 4.48 -4.47 9.72
N TYR A 44 3.46 -5.01 9.04
CA TYR A 44 2.20 -5.44 9.63
C TYR A 44 1.85 -6.89 9.25
N PRO A 45 2.59 -7.88 9.77
CA PRO A 45 2.41 -9.29 9.40
C PRO A 45 1.02 -9.83 9.76
N GLU A 46 0.34 -9.25 10.76
CA GLU A 46 -1.03 -9.60 11.14
C GLU A 46 -2.04 -9.37 10.02
N ILE A 47 -1.80 -8.42 9.11
CA ILE A 47 -2.66 -8.21 7.93
C ILE A 47 -2.69 -9.49 7.08
N ARG A 48 -1.52 -10.11 6.83
CA ARG A 48 -1.44 -11.35 6.04
C ARG A 48 -2.00 -12.58 6.76
N LYS A 49 -2.02 -12.56 8.10
CA LYS A 49 -2.64 -13.64 8.89
C LYS A 49 -4.16 -13.56 8.84
N ARG A 50 -4.71 -12.34 8.87
CA ARG A 50 -6.15 -12.10 8.91
C ARG A 50 -6.81 -12.08 7.54
N TYR A 51 -6.09 -11.62 6.51
CA TYR A 51 -6.58 -11.49 5.14
C TYR A 51 -5.68 -12.31 4.21
N PRO A 52 -6.04 -13.58 3.94
CA PRO A 52 -5.30 -14.41 3.00
C PRO A 52 -5.34 -13.83 1.57
N PRO A 53 -4.47 -14.30 0.66
CA PRO A 53 -4.44 -13.84 -0.72
C PRO A 53 -5.81 -13.89 -1.39
N GLY A 54 -6.26 -12.76 -1.95
CA GLY A 54 -7.54 -12.62 -2.63
C GLY A 54 -8.65 -11.96 -1.80
N GLU A 55 -8.50 -11.87 -0.48
CA GLU A 55 -9.48 -11.18 0.38
C GLU A 55 -9.21 -9.69 0.56
N LEU A 56 -7.99 -9.25 0.27
CA LEU A 56 -7.60 -7.85 0.37
C LEU A 56 -7.54 -7.20 -1.01
N ALA A 57 -8.37 -6.18 -1.22
CA ALA A 57 -8.39 -5.37 -2.43
C ALA A 57 -7.66 -4.04 -2.22
N PHE A 58 -7.18 -3.45 -3.31
CA PHE A 58 -6.56 -2.14 -3.29
C PHE A 58 -6.63 -1.46 -4.65
N THR A 59 -6.56 -0.13 -4.64
CA THR A 59 -6.42 0.70 -5.84
C THR A 59 -5.15 1.54 -5.78
N LEU A 60 -4.50 1.76 -6.92
CA LEU A 60 -3.54 2.82 -7.12
C LEU A 60 -4.23 3.94 -7.92
N ASN A 61 -4.27 5.16 -7.38
CA ASN A 61 -4.91 6.32 -8.03
C ASN A 61 -6.34 6.01 -8.54
N ASN A 62 -7.18 5.41 -7.68
CA ASN A 62 -8.57 5.02 -7.96
C ASN A 62 -8.76 3.97 -9.08
N ARG A 63 -7.70 3.28 -9.50
CA ARG A 63 -7.79 2.15 -10.45
C ARG A 63 -7.11 0.91 -9.90
N ARG A 64 -7.46 -0.25 -10.46
CA ARG A 64 -6.74 -1.50 -10.14
C ARG A 64 -5.28 -1.38 -10.61
N PRO A 65 -4.30 -1.75 -9.77
CA PRO A 65 -2.92 -1.79 -10.19
C PRO A 65 -2.67 -2.82 -11.29
N ILE A 66 -1.75 -2.52 -12.20
CA ILE A 66 -1.41 -3.40 -13.32
C ILE A 66 0.00 -3.98 -13.09
N GLY A 67 0.07 -5.26 -12.78
CA GLY A 67 1.34 -6.01 -12.69
C GLY A 67 2.38 -5.34 -11.78
N ASN A 68 3.56 -5.05 -12.34
CA ASN A 68 4.69 -4.41 -11.66
C ASN A 68 4.76 -2.91 -11.97
N GLU A 69 3.62 -2.21 -12.02
CA GLU A 69 3.64 -0.77 -12.30
C GLU A 69 4.53 0.00 -11.32
N SER A 70 5.16 1.05 -11.83
CA SER A 70 6.00 1.94 -11.06
C SER A 70 5.17 2.99 -10.32
N LEU A 71 5.65 3.36 -9.13
CA LEU A 71 5.10 4.43 -8.33
C LEU A 71 5.80 5.75 -8.60
N TYR A 72 5.03 6.83 -8.51
CA TYR A 72 5.46 8.21 -8.69
C TYR A 72 5.07 9.09 -7.49
N ASP A 73 5.69 10.26 -7.40
CA ASP A 73 5.42 11.21 -6.33
C ASP A 73 3.95 11.65 -6.31
N GLY A 74 3.33 11.56 -5.14
CA GLY A 74 1.93 11.88 -4.93
C GLY A 74 0.95 10.72 -5.15
N ASP A 75 1.43 9.55 -5.59
CA ASP A 75 0.56 8.39 -5.80
C ASP A 75 -0.21 7.99 -4.54
N GLN A 76 -1.45 7.56 -4.74
CA GLN A 76 -2.36 7.15 -3.67
C GLN A 76 -2.73 5.69 -3.78
N VAL A 77 -2.41 4.93 -2.74
CA VAL A 77 -2.83 3.54 -2.55
C VAL A 77 -3.95 3.51 -1.54
N VAL A 78 -5.07 2.90 -1.88
CA VAL A 78 -6.20 2.75 -0.96
C VAL A 78 -6.53 1.28 -0.84
N PHE A 79 -6.60 0.78 0.39
CA PHE A 79 -7.01 -0.58 0.70
C PHE A 79 -8.52 -0.67 0.92
N TYR A 80 -9.08 -1.82 0.57
CA TYR A 80 -10.48 -2.18 0.76
C TYR A 80 -10.59 -3.65 1.13
N ILE A 81 -11.68 -4.00 1.81
CA ILE A 81 -12.06 -5.37 2.19
C ILE A 81 -13.47 -5.60 1.70
#